data_AF-A0A0C1K301-F1
#
_entry.id   AF-A0A0C1K301-F1
#
_cell.length_a   1.000
_cell.length_b   1.000
_cell.length_c   1.000
_cell.angle_alpha   90.00
_cell.angle_beta   90.00
_cell.angle_gamma   90.00
#
_symmetry.space_group_name_H-M   'P 1'
#
loop_
_entity.id
_entity.type
_entity.pdbx_description
1 polymer ?
#
loop_
_entity_poly.entity_id
_entity_poly.type
_entity_poly.pdbx_seq_one_letter_code
_entity_poly.pdbx_strand_id
1 'polypeptide(L)'
;MGGEPSDPEIHEFVLNHYHELKFGEAKEINIQIQRMNPKRVQREVHREMARMKETTQPSTLAQDYMREGLEKKRKKSISSAEKQARKDNQFALKQEKRSIEGITKALLSLRNNSNYMN
;
A
#
# COMPACT_ATOMS: atom_id res chain seq x y z
N MET A 1 27.03 -13.91 37.30
CA MET A 1 26.18 -14.79 36.47
C MET A 1 24.75 -14.48 36.85
N GLY A 2 24.09 -13.55 36.17
CA GLY A 2 22.67 -13.27 36.39
C GLY A 2 22.01 -13.33 35.03
N GLY A 3 21.25 -14.40 34.79
CA GLY A 3 20.43 -14.51 33.59
C GLY A 3 19.30 -13.50 33.63
N GLU A 4 18.66 -13.28 32.49
CA GLU A 4 17.42 -12.52 32.45
C GLU A 4 16.38 -13.26 33.33
N PRO A 5 15.70 -12.56 34.26
CA PRO A 5 14.68 -13.18 35.08
C PRO A 5 13.52 -13.64 34.21
N SER A 6 12.96 -14.79 34.53
CA SER A 6 11.80 -15.34 33.85
C SER A 6 10.53 -14.54 34.21
N ASP A 7 9.53 -14.52 33.32
CA ASP A 7 8.25 -13.81 33.55
C ASP A 7 7.61 -14.12 34.92
N PRO A 8 7.60 -15.38 35.42
CA PRO A 8 7.08 -15.68 36.76
C PRO A 8 7.92 -15.07 37.88
N GLU A 9 9.25 -15.06 37.74
CA GLU A 9 10.16 -14.50 38.74
C GLU A 9 9.99 -12.98 38.84
N ILE A 10 9.81 -12.31 37.70
CA ILE A 10 9.49 -10.88 37.64
C ILE A 10 8.16 -10.63 38.35
N HIS A 11 7.15 -11.46 38.09
CA HIS A 11 5.83 -11.30 38.70
C HIS A 11 5.89 -11.42 40.24
N GLU A 12 6.56 -12.46 40.75
CA GLU A 12 6.76 -12.66 42.19
C GLU A 12 7.53 -11.50 42.82
N PHE A 13 8.60 -11.03 42.16
CA PHE A 13 9.39 -9.90 42.63
C PHE A 13 8.55 -8.63 42.74
N VAL A 14 7.74 -8.32 41.72
CA VAL A 14 6.88 -7.14 41.73
C VAL A 14 5.83 -7.23 42.83
N LEU A 15 5.24 -8.40 43.08
CA LEU A 15 4.27 -8.59 44.16
C LEU A 15 4.90 -8.38 45.54
N ASN A 16 6.09 -8.92 45.77
CA ASN A 16 6.74 -8.89 47.08
C ASN A 16 7.42 -7.55 47.38
N HIS A 17 7.94 -6.86 46.35
CA HIS A 17 8.73 -5.63 46.49
C HIS A 17 8.01 -4.38 45.98
N TYR A 18 6.69 -4.45 45.72
CA TYR A 18 5.92 -3.36 45.13
C TYR A 18 6.12 -2.01 45.85
N HIS A 19 6.12 -2.04 47.18
CA HIS A 19 6.24 -0.85 48.03
C HIS A 19 7.65 -0.25 48.07
N GLU A 20 8.66 -1.03 47.67
CA GLU A 20 10.07 -0.63 47.64
C GLU A 20 10.46 -0.04 46.28
N LEU A 21 9.62 -0.22 45.26
CA LEU A 21 9.84 0.31 43.92
C LEU A 21 9.70 1.83 43.90
N LYS A 22 10.75 2.50 43.43
CA LYS A 22 10.76 3.96 43.22
C LYS A 22 10.10 4.27 41.88
N PHE A 23 8.79 4.52 41.91
CA PHE A 23 8.08 5.04 40.75
C PHE A 23 8.48 6.50 40.48
N GLY A 24 8.70 6.84 39.22
CA GLY A 24 8.89 8.23 38.78
C GLY A 24 7.58 9.02 38.77
N GLU A 25 7.64 10.27 38.33
CA GLU A 25 6.44 11.08 38.08
C GLU A 25 5.47 10.31 37.18
N ALA A 26 4.19 10.35 37.54
CA ALA A 26 3.14 9.69 36.79
C ALA A 26 3.08 10.27 35.38
N LYS A 27 3.68 9.56 34.42
CA LYS A 27 3.60 9.93 33.02
C LYS A 27 2.16 9.70 32.57
N GLU A 28 1.46 10.77 32.19
CA GLU A 28 0.15 10.66 31.56
C GLU A 28 0.28 9.91 30.23
N ILE A 29 -0.10 8.63 30.23
CA ILE A 29 -0.18 7.85 29.00
C ILE A 29 -1.51 8.20 28.35
N ASN A 30 -1.47 9.15 27.41
CA ASN A 30 -2.61 9.42 26.54
C ASN A 30 -2.79 8.26 25.55
N ILE A 31 -3.61 7.28 25.94
CA ILE A 31 -4.00 6.17 25.05
C ILE A 31 -4.97 6.73 24.01
N GLN A 32 -4.44 7.08 22.84
CA GLN A 32 -5.28 7.44 21.69
C GLN A 32 -5.92 6.18 21.12
N ILE A 33 -7.11 5.84 21.60
CA ILE A 33 -7.91 4.76 21.02
C ILE A 33 -8.49 5.26 19.69
N GLN A 34 -7.82 4.93 18.60
CA GLN A 34 -8.33 5.14 17.25
C GLN A 34 -9.60 4.28 17.08
N ARG A 35 -10.78 4.92 17.07
CA ARG A 35 -12.07 4.24 16.85
C ARG A 35 -12.16 3.79 15.38
N MET A 36 -11.76 2.55 15.12
CA MET A 36 -11.97 1.88 13.84
C MET A 36 -13.20 0.99 13.89
N ASN A 37 -13.89 0.85 12.75
CA ASN A 37 -14.98 -0.12 12.64
C ASN A 37 -14.44 -1.54 12.95
N PRO A 38 -15.09 -2.33 13.83
CA PRO A 38 -14.65 -3.69 14.18
C PRO A 38 -14.37 -4.59 12.96
N LYS A 39 -15.17 -4.46 11.90
CA LYS A 39 -14.98 -5.18 10.63
C LYS A 39 -13.65 -4.83 9.96
N ARG A 40 -13.20 -3.58 10.09
CA ARG A 40 -11.93 -3.11 9.53
C ARG A 40 -10.74 -3.68 10.31
N VAL A 41 -10.84 -3.66 11.65
CA VAL A 41 -9.83 -4.26 12.54
C VAL A 41 -9.68 -5.75 12.24
N GLN A 42 -10.80 -6.49 12.18
CA GLN A 42 -10.77 -7.92 11.85
C GLN A 42 -10.11 -8.19 10.51
N ARG A 43 -10.41 -7.41 9.46
CA ARG A 43 -9.80 -7.57 8.13
C ARG A 43 -8.29 -7.33 8.14
N GLU A 44 -7.83 -6.38 8.94
CA GLU A 44 -6.41 -6.05 9.07
C GLU A 44 -5.65 -7.16 9.78
N VAL A 45 -6.18 -7.65 10.90
CA VAL A 45 -5.65 -8.82 11.61
C VAL A 45 -5.55 -10.03 10.67
N HIS A 46 -6.62 -10.36 9.92
CA HIS A 46 -6.58 -11.50 8.98
C HIS A 46 -5.53 -11.30 7.88
N ARG A 47 -5.34 -10.06 7.40
CA ARG A 47 -4.34 -9.74 6.38
C ARG A 47 -2.92 -9.91 6.90
N GLU A 48 -2.65 -9.48 8.13
CA GLU A 48 -1.34 -9.66 8.77
C GLU A 48 -1.07 -11.13 9.04
N MET A 49 -2.03 -11.86 9.60
CA MET A 49 -1.91 -13.30 9.84
C MET A 49 -1.66 -14.09 8.54
N ALA A 50 -2.30 -13.72 7.43
CA ALA A 50 -2.04 -14.33 6.14
C ALA A 50 -0.61 -14.07 5.63
N ARG A 51 -0.10 -12.83 5.81
CA ARG A 51 1.29 -12.48 5.47
C ARG A 51 2.31 -13.26 6.31
N MET A 52 2.04 -13.41 7.60
CA MET A 52 2.91 -14.18 8.51
C MET A 52 2.93 -15.67 8.17
N LYS A 53 1.80 -16.25 7.73
CA LYS A 53 1.74 -17.66 7.29
C LYS A 53 2.57 -17.94 6.04
N GLU A 54 2.79 -16.93 5.20
CA GLU A 54 3.57 -17.06 3.96
C GLU A 54 5.08 -17.06 4.21
N THR A 55 5.54 -16.56 5.37
CA THR A 55 6.94 -16.59 5.78
C THR A 55 7.24 -17.84 6.60
N THR A 56 7.82 -18.87 5.98
CA THR A 56 8.20 -20.14 6.65
C THR A 56 9.45 -19.99 7.55
N GLN A 57 10.06 -18.81 7.63
CA GLN A 57 11.26 -18.54 8.41
C GLN A 57 11.01 -17.40 9.40
N PRO A 58 11.50 -17.50 10.66
CA PRO A 58 11.45 -16.38 11.59
C PRO A 58 12.29 -15.23 11.02
N SER A 59 11.59 -14.18 10.59
CA SER A 59 12.17 -12.94 10.11
C SER A 59 12.43 -12.02 11.29
N THR A 60 13.53 -11.26 11.25
CA THR A 60 13.74 -10.20 12.24
C THR A 60 12.92 -8.96 11.85
N LEU A 61 12.53 -8.15 12.84
CA LEU A 61 11.77 -6.91 12.59
C LEU A 61 12.43 -5.99 11.54
N ALA A 62 13.77 -5.94 11.51
CA ALA A 62 14.52 -5.16 10.53
C ALA A 62 14.33 -5.68 9.09
N GLN A 63 14.32 -7.00 8.90
CA GLN A 63 14.14 -7.64 7.59
C GLN A 63 12.72 -7.42 7.06
N ASP A 64 11.70 -7.48 7.93
CA ASP A 64 10.31 -7.21 7.55
C ASP A 64 10.11 -5.75 7.14
N TYR A 65 10.71 -4.81 7.88
CA TYR A 65 10.67 -3.39 7.54
C TYR A 65 11.29 -3.12 6.15
N MET A 66 12.47 -3.71 5.88
CA MET A 66 13.12 -3.58 4.57
C MET A 66 12.25 -4.16 3.44
N ARG A 67 11.68 -5.36 3.65
CA ARG A 67 10.79 -6.03 2.68
C ARG A 67 9.57 -5.16 2.37
N GLU A 68 8.92 -4.60 3.39
CA GLU A 68 7.75 -3.75 3.20
C GLU A 68 8.09 -2.49 2.41
N GLY A 69 9.25 -1.88 2.66
CA GLY A 69 9.75 -0.73 1.90
C GLY A 69 9.97 -1.04 0.41
N LEU A 70 10.57 -2.19 0.09
CA LEU A 70 10.78 -2.64 -1.28
C LEU A 70 9.46 -2.92 -2.00
N GLU A 71 8.53 -3.60 -1.34
CA GLU A 71 7.20 -3.90 -1.89
C GLU A 71 6.40 -2.61 -2.19
N LYS A 72 6.48 -1.60 -1.31
CA LYS A 72 5.87 -0.28 -1.56
C LYS A 72 6.48 0.39 -2.79
N LYS A 73 7.80 0.34 -2.97
CA LYS A 73 8.50 0.90 -4.14
C LYS A 73 8.10 0.17 -5.43
N ARG A 74 8.07 -1.16 -5.41
CA ARG A 74 7.66 -2.01 -6.53
C ARG A 74 6.22 -1.74 -6.98
N LYS A 75 5.28 -1.63 -6.03
CA LYS A 75 3.88 -1.30 -6.35
C LYS A 75 3.74 0.07 -7.02
N LYS A 76 4.51 1.06 -6.54
CA LYS A 76 4.53 2.41 -7.15
C LYS A 76 5.08 2.38 -8.58
N SER A 77 6.15 1.63 -8.83
CA SER A 77 6.72 1.54 -10.19
C SER A 77 5.76 0.86 -11.16
N ILE A 78 5.12 -0.25 -10.76
CA ILE A 78 4.11 -0.96 -11.57
C ILE A 78 2.94 -0.02 -11.88
N SER A 79 2.37 0.64 -10.87
CA SER A 79 1.25 1.56 -11.08
C SER A 79 1.60 2.74 -12.00
N SER A 80 2.82 3.26 -11.88
CA SER A 80 3.30 4.33 -12.77
C SER A 80 3.47 3.84 -14.21
N ALA A 81 4.01 2.63 -14.41
CA ALA A 81 4.17 2.01 -15.72
C ALA A 81 2.82 1.74 -16.39
N GLU A 82 1.85 1.17 -15.66
CA GLU A 82 0.49 0.96 -16.15
C GLU A 82 -0.19 2.26 -16.54
N LYS A 83 -0.02 3.32 -15.74
CA LYS A 83 -0.55 4.64 -16.04
C LYS A 83 0.06 5.23 -17.32
N GLN A 84 1.36 5.01 -17.53
CA GLN A 84 2.04 5.48 -18.74
C GLN A 84 1.56 4.71 -19.98
N ALA A 85 1.52 3.38 -19.91
CA ALA A 85 1.00 2.54 -20.99
C ALA A 85 -0.45 2.93 -21.38
N ARG A 86 -1.29 3.24 -20.39
CA ARG A 86 -2.66 3.71 -20.65
C ARG A 86 -2.70 5.05 -21.39
N LYS A 87 -1.80 5.98 -21.07
CA LYS A 87 -1.69 7.27 -21.78
C LYS A 87 -1.22 7.08 -23.22
N ASP A 88 -0.22 6.23 -23.43
CA ASP A 88 0.35 5.98 -24.75
C ASP A 88 -0.70 5.33 -25.66
N ASN A 89 -1.45 4.34 -25.15
CA ASN A 89 -2.59 3.76 -25.86
C ASN A 89 -3.65 4.80 -26.21
N GLN A 90 -4.01 5.68 -25.27
CA GLN A 90 -5.00 6.72 -25.52
C GLN A 90 -4.50 7.74 -26.56
N PHE A 91 -3.21 8.02 -26.60
CA PHE A 91 -2.61 8.89 -27.59
C PHE A 91 -2.64 8.26 -28.99
N ALA A 92 -2.25 6.98 -29.12
CA ALA A 92 -2.32 6.24 -30.38
C ALA A 92 -3.73 6.25 -30.98
N LEU A 93 -4.75 5.91 -30.19
CA LEU A 93 -6.15 5.93 -30.63
C LEU A 93 -6.60 7.34 -31.09
N LYS A 94 -6.11 8.40 -30.45
CA LYS A 94 -6.41 9.79 -30.88
C LYS A 94 -5.74 10.13 -32.21
N GLN A 95 -4.53 9.64 -32.48
CA GLN A 95 -3.84 9.88 -33.75
C GLN A 95 -4.53 9.15 -34.90
N GLU A 96 -4.89 7.88 -34.71
CA GLU A 96 -5.65 7.12 -35.70
C GLU A 96 -6.97 7.81 -36.03
N LYS A 97 -7.72 8.24 -35.00
CA LYS A 97 -8.97 8.97 -35.20
C LYS A 97 -8.79 10.26 -35.99
N ARG A 98 -7.77 11.07 -35.67
CA ARG A 98 -7.46 12.31 -36.42
C ARG A 98 -7.11 12.04 -37.88
N SER A 99 -6.34 10.98 -38.13
CA SER A 99 -5.98 10.55 -39.49
C SER A 99 -7.22 10.16 -40.30
N ILE A 100 -8.08 9.30 -39.72
CA ILE A 100 -9.33 8.85 -40.36
C ILE A 100 -10.27 10.04 -40.61
N GLU A 101 -10.43 10.95 -39.65
CA GLU A 101 -11.24 12.18 -39.81
C GLU A 101 -10.71 13.09 -40.92
N GLY A 102 -9.39 13.21 -41.07
CA GLY A 102 -8.77 13.96 -42.16
C GLY A 102 -9.06 13.33 -43.54
N ILE A 103 -8.86 12.01 -43.65
CA ILE A 103 -9.11 11.25 -44.88
C ILE A 103 -10.60 11.33 -45.27
N THR A 104 -11.51 11.11 -44.32
CA THR A 104 -12.96 11.17 -44.57
C THR A 104 -13.40 12.56 -45.02
N LYS A 105 -12.88 13.63 -44.43
CA LYS A 105 -13.16 15.02 -44.88
C LYS A 105 -12.68 15.27 -46.31
N ALA A 106 -11.47 14.80 -46.66
CA ALA A 106 -10.92 14.95 -48.01
C ALA A 106 -11.74 14.17 -49.06
N LEU A 107 -12.18 12.96 -48.73
CA LEU A 107 -13.05 12.16 -49.60
C LEU A 107 -14.43 12.82 -49.80
N LEU A 108 -15.01 13.38 -48.73
CA LEU A 108 -16.26 14.14 -48.80
C LEU A 108 -16.14 15.38 -49.67
N SER A 109 -15.03 16.13 -49.60
CA SER A 109 -14.83 17.30 -50.47
C SER A 109 -14.69 16.94 -51.94
N LEU A 110 -14.00 15.83 -52.26
CA LEU A 110 -13.85 15.34 -53.63
C LEU A 110 -15.20 14.88 -54.21
N ARG A 111 -16.00 14.17 -53.43
CA ARG A 111 -17.36 13.75 -53.82
C ARG A 111 -18.26 14.95 -54.10
N ASN A 112 -18.23 15.96 -53.23
CA ASN A 112 -19.06 17.16 -53.40
C ASN A 112 -18.65 17.94 -54.65
N ASN A 113 -17.36 18.09 -54.96
CA ASN A 113 -16.90 18.77 -56.18
C ASN A 113 -17.32 18.05 -57.47
N SER A 114 -17.33 16.72 -57.49
CA SER A 114 -17.77 15.92 -58.65
C SER A 114 -19.26 16.13 -58.98
N ASN A 115 -20.10 16.36 -57.96
CA ASN A 115 -21.53 16.64 -58.13
C ASN A 115 -21.83 18.04 -58.71
N TYR A 116 -20.87 18.97 -58.75
CA TYR A 116 -21.02 20.29 -59.38
C TYR A 116 -20.44 20.36 -60.80
N MET A 117 -19.84 19.27 -61.29
CA MET A 117 -19.20 19.18 -62.60
C MET A 117 -19.93 18.23 -63.56
N ASN A 118 -21.13 17.76 -63.20
CA ASN A 118 -22.06 17.03 -64.06
C ASN A 118 -23.37 17.82 -64.21
#